data_AF-A0A7S3YZ26-F1
#
_entry.id   AF-A0A7S3YZ26-F1
#
_cell.length_a   1.000
_cell.length_b   1.000
_cell.length_c   1.000
_cell.angle_alpha   90.00
_cell.angle_beta   90.00
_cell.angle_gamma   90.00
#
_symmetry.space_group_name_H-M   'P 1'
#
loop_
_entity.id
_entity.type
_entity.pdbx_description
1 polymer ?
#
loop_
_entity_poly.entity_id
_entity_poly.type
_entity_poly.pdbx_seq_one_letter_code
_entity_poly.pdbx_strand_id
1 'polypeptide(L)'
;MYMYIDICMHVCICIFITPQLPSGPLVGFDSFFGYLHWGMDYFTHEFPPKVHTGPVVCRGFDLVNSTRATEEGESAAVHVVNSPGGKHRGVYADELFYREAVRKLTAHNQSQPLYLCVAFQGLHDPYQAPKDEELGEARCGGARDGEDGGDETAKQQGNSDGFDDPVSLAKCGNYSKMLTKVDSLVGNLVQKMKTLGMWHSTVLLLHTDNGGALAWTKDARLGGAASNHPLRGGKFTLWDGGLRVRGMVHSPLLPPRRRGTAWHGLMHISDVLDTVLGMARGISDEKKHGGGGGGG
;
A
#
# COMPACT_ATOMS: atom_id res chain seq x y z
N MET A 1 -3.66 -14.07 18.33
CA MET A 1 -2.30 -14.35 17.82
C MET A 1 -1.80 -13.06 17.19
N TYR A 2 -0.83 -12.39 17.81
CA TYR A 2 -0.28 -11.13 17.31
C TYR A 2 0.63 -11.44 16.12
N MET A 3 0.21 -11.05 14.92
CA MET A 3 1.08 -11.05 13.75
C MET A 3 1.28 -9.60 13.35
N TYR A 4 2.40 -9.05 13.78
CA TYR A 4 2.99 -7.83 13.23
C TYR A 4 3.44 -8.18 11.81
N ILE A 5 2.85 -7.56 10.79
CA ILE A 5 3.42 -7.54 9.43
C ILE A 5 3.93 -6.13 9.22
N ASP A 6 5.26 -6.01 9.14
CA ASP A 6 6.00 -4.76 9.10
C ASP A 6 6.35 -4.37 7.65
N ILE A 7 6.27 -3.05 7.40
CA ILE A 7 6.90 -2.20 6.38
C ILE A 7 7.07 -2.82 4.98
N CYS A 8 6.23 -2.40 4.01
CA CYS A 8 6.65 -1.75 2.75
C CYS A 8 5.50 -1.43 1.77
N MET A 9 5.29 -0.13 1.52
CA MET A 9 4.54 0.52 0.44
C MET A 9 3.15 -0.01 0.09
N HIS A 10 2.29 -0.09 1.09
CA HIS A 10 0.91 -0.46 0.87
C HIS A 10 0.09 0.75 0.41
N VAL A 11 -0.31 0.76 -0.86
CA VAL A 11 -1.66 1.24 -1.20
C VAL A 11 -2.59 0.25 -0.52
N CYS A 12 -3.01 0.56 0.71
CA CYS A 12 -3.97 -0.25 1.46
C CYS A 12 -5.36 0.11 0.97
N ILE A 13 -6.04 -0.82 0.30
CA ILE A 13 -7.47 -0.72 0.02
C ILE A 13 -8.20 -1.51 1.09
N CYS A 14 -8.86 -0.82 2.02
CA CYS A 14 -9.82 -1.44 2.93
C CYS A 14 -11.20 -1.36 2.30
N ILE A 15 -11.86 -2.49 2.02
CA ILE A 15 -13.25 -2.55 1.52
C ILE A 15 -14.14 -3.10 2.63
N PHE A 16 -15.28 -2.45 2.84
CA PHE A 16 -16.34 -2.89 3.76
C PHE A 16 -17.59 -3.22 2.98
N ILE A 17 -18.19 -4.37 3.28
CA ILE A 17 -19.56 -4.68 2.91
C ILE A 17 -20.26 -4.96 4.25
N THR A 18 -21.52 -4.57 4.42
CA THR A 18 -22.29 -4.79 5.67
C THR A 18 -23.41 -5.80 5.39
N PRO A 19 -23.74 -6.71 6.33
CA PRO A 19 -24.22 -6.34 7.67
C PRO A 19 -23.58 -7.10 8.85
N GLN A 20 -23.22 -6.35 9.90
CA GLN A 20 -22.88 -6.76 11.27
C GLN A 20 -21.69 -7.72 11.46
N LEU A 21 -20.74 -7.33 12.32
CA LEU A 21 -19.64 -8.21 12.75
C LEU A 21 -20.16 -9.41 13.57
N PRO A 22 -19.56 -10.61 13.42
CA PRO A 22 -19.76 -11.72 14.35
C PRO A 22 -19.40 -11.33 15.78
N SER A 23 -20.11 -11.87 16.77
CA SER A 23 -19.91 -11.62 18.21
C SER A 23 -18.68 -12.30 18.83
N GLY A 24 -17.73 -12.76 18.01
CA GLY A 24 -16.52 -13.47 18.44
C GLY A 24 -15.28 -12.57 18.61
N PRO A 25 -14.19 -13.09 19.20
CA PRO A 25 -12.91 -12.39 19.24
C PRO A 25 -12.39 -12.13 17.81
N LEU A 26 -11.84 -10.95 17.57
CA LEU A 26 -11.19 -10.62 16.30
C LEU A 26 -9.87 -11.41 16.21
N VAL A 27 -9.80 -12.38 15.30
CA VAL A 27 -8.63 -13.24 15.10
C VAL A 27 -8.09 -13.03 13.68
N GLY A 28 -7.29 -11.97 13.48
CA GLY A 28 -6.55 -11.75 12.23
C GLY A 28 -7.40 -11.77 10.95
N PHE A 29 -6.77 -12.19 9.85
CA PHE A 29 -7.44 -12.37 8.55
C PHE A 29 -7.84 -13.85 8.35
N ASP A 30 -9.00 -14.10 7.73
CA ASP A 30 -9.43 -15.46 7.36
C ASP A 30 -8.48 -16.13 6.34
N SER A 31 -7.74 -15.31 5.59
CA SER A 31 -6.77 -15.77 4.61
C SER A 31 -5.74 -14.71 4.27
N PHE A 32 -4.53 -15.13 3.93
CA PHE A 32 -3.44 -14.28 3.48
C PHE A 32 -2.88 -14.78 2.14
N PHE A 33 -2.59 -13.84 1.24
CA PHE A 33 -1.84 -14.06 0.01
C PHE A 33 -0.91 -12.87 -0.17
N GLY A 34 0.38 -13.10 -0.08
CA GLY A 34 1.36 -12.02 -0.01
C GLY A 34 2.71 -12.55 0.40
N TYR A 35 3.54 -11.69 0.94
CA TYR A 35 4.91 -12.01 1.32
C TYR A 35 5.18 -11.51 2.75
N LEU A 36 6.14 -12.12 3.45
CA LEU A 36 6.33 -11.91 4.90
C LEU A 36 7.58 -11.09 5.24
N HIS A 37 8.52 -10.94 4.30
CA HIS A 37 9.62 -10.00 4.39
C HIS A 37 9.23 -8.58 3.94
N TRP A 38 10.19 -7.67 4.02
CA TRP A 38 10.03 -6.26 3.64
C TRP A 38 9.92 -6.01 2.12
N GLY A 39 9.99 -7.04 1.28
CA GLY A 39 9.88 -6.91 -0.16
C GLY A 39 10.40 -8.14 -0.86
N MET A 40 10.18 -8.25 -2.17
CA MET A 40 10.68 -9.36 -2.99
C MET A 40 10.94 -8.87 -4.43
N ASP A 41 11.64 -9.67 -5.24
CA ASP A 41 11.71 -9.39 -6.67
C ASP A 41 10.30 -9.44 -7.29
N TYR A 42 9.93 -8.45 -8.10
CA TYR A 42 8.57 -8.31 -8.63
C TYR A 42 8.16 -9.43 -9.60
N PHE A 43 9.10 -10.21 -10.14
CA PHE A 43 8.83 -11.23 -11.14
C PHE A 43 9.26 -12.63 -10.68
N THR A 44 10.37 -12.77 -9.96
CA THR A 44 10.81 -14.06 -9.41
C THR A 44 10.19 -14.35 -8.06
N HIS A 45 9.72 -13.33 -7.34
CA HIS A 45 9.16 -13.43 -5.98
C HIS A 45 10.16 -13.99 -4.96
N GLU A 46 11.46 -13.81 -5.23
CA GLU A 46 12.56 -14.22 -4.37
C GLU A 46 12.96 -13.10 -3.40
N PHE A 47 13.40 -13.51 -2.21
CA PHE A 47 14.03 -12.68 -1.19
C PHE A 47 15.48 -13.12 -0.93
N PRO A 48 16.43 -12.20 -0.67
CA PRO A 48 16.30 -10.74 -0.77
C PRO A 48 16.11 -10.25 -2.22
N PRO A 49 15.40 -9.11 -2.43
CA PRO A 49 15.11 -8.56 -3.77
C PRO A 49 16.32 -8.05 -4.56
N LYS A 50 17.54 -8.32 -4.09
CA LYS A 50 18.79 -7.95 -4.75
C LYS A 50 19.62 -9.20 -4.92
N VAL A 51 20.18 -9.36 -6.12
CA VAL A 51 21.19 -10.37 -6.43
C VAL A 51 22.44 -10.04 -5.62
N HIS A 52 22.43 -10.35 -4.32
CA HIS A 52 23.61 -10.30 -3.49
C HIS A 52 24.57 -11.37 -4.03
N THR A 53 25.65 -10.92 -4.64
CA THR A 53 26.75 -11.74 -5.18
C THR A 53 27.70 -12.24 -4.08
N GLY A 54 27.27 -12.18 -2.81
CA GLY A 54 28.03 -12.67 -1.66
C GLY A 54 27.86 -14.19 -1.43
N PRO A 55 28.79 -14.82 -0.69
CA PRO A 55 28.84 -16.28 -0.52
C PRO A 55 27.77 -16.86 0.41
N VAL A 56 27.09 -16.02 1.21
CA VAL A 56 25.99 -16.44 2.09
C VAL A 56 24.80 -15.53 1.83
N VAL A 57 23.76 -16.09 1.23
CA VAL A 57 22.49 -15.40 1.00
C VAL A 57 21.39 -16.35 1.44
N CYS A 58 20.58 -15.95 2.43
CA CYS A 58 19.29 -16.58 2.64
C CYS A 58 18.46 -16.34 1.38
N ARG A 59 18.33 -17.36 0.51
CA ARG A 59 17.54 -17.29 -0.72
C ARG A 59 16.29 -18.12 -0.53
N GLY A 60 15.13 -17.52 -0.81
CA GLY A 60 13.86 -18.21 -0.72
C GLY A 60 12.77 -17.47 -1.47
N PHE A 61 11.68 -18.19 -1.75
CA PHE A 61 10.45 -17.56 -2.20
C PHE A 61 9.73 -16.99 -0.99
N ASP A 62 9.26 -15.75 -1.08
CA ASP A 62 8.53 -15.12 0.02
C ASP A 62 7.03 -15.03 -0.26
N LEU A 63 6.61 -15.25 -1.51
CA LEU A 63 5.19 -15.29 -1.84
C LEU A 63 4.52 -16.57 -1.29
N VAL A 64 3.63 -16.37 -0.33
CA VAL A 64 2.90 -17.40 0.41
C VAL A 64 1.39 -17.23 0.30
N ASN A 65 0.68 -18.34 0.47
CA ASN A 65 -0.77 -18.37 0.55
C ASN A 65 -1.21 -19.26 1.73
N SER A 66 -1.99 -18.70 2.65
CA SER A 66 -2.51 -19.42 3.83
C SER A 66 -3.96 -19.89 3.69
N THR A 67 -4.56 -19.83 2.50
CA THR A 67 -5.91 -20.37 2.27
C THR A 67 -6.00 -21.91 2.32
N ARG A 68 -4.87 -22.62 2.36
CA ARG A 68 -4.85 -24.08 2.27
C ARG A 68 -4.82 -24.68 3.66
N ALA A 69 -5.96 -25.13 4.15
CA ALA A 69 -6.00 -26.13 5.21
C ALA A 69 -5.22 -27.36 4.72
N THR A 70 -4.25 -27.82 5.50
CA THR A 70 -3.68 -29.15 5.32
C THR A 70 -4.77 -30.20 5.57
N GLU A 71 -4.58 -31.44 5.11
CA GLU A 71 -5.48 -32.56 5.41
C GLU A 71 -5.66 -32.76 6.93
N GLU A 72 -4.78 -32.17 7.74
CA GLU A 72 -4.77 -32.20 9.21
C GLU A 72 -5.47 -30.98 9.86
N GLY A 73 -6.10 -30.10 9.07
CA GLY A 73 -6.93 -29.00 9.58
C GLY A 73 -6.17 -27.74 10.02
N GLU A 74 -4.85 -27.68 9.81
CA GLU A 74 -4.06 -26.47 10.06
C GLU A 74 -3.92 -25.64 8.77
N SER A 75 -4.13 -24.32 8.87
CA SER A 75 -3.81 -23.38 7.78
C SER A 75 -2.29 -23.30 7.65
N ALA A 76 -1.71 -24.06 6.72
CA ALA A 76 -0.28 -23.95 6.42
C ALA A 76 -0.08 -22.90 5.33
N ALA A 77 0.78 -21.92 5.58
CA ALA A 77 1.26 -21.01 4.55
C ALA A 77 2.08 -21.83 3.53
N VAL A 78 1.64 -21.88 2.28
CA VAL A 78 2.33 -22.60 1.20
C VAL A 78 3.01 -21.61 0.28
N HIS A 79 4.29 -21.84 -0.02
CA HIS A 79 5.00 -21.09 -1.07
C HIS A 79 4.37 -21.37 -2.43
N VAL A 80 3.82 -20.34 -3.07
CA VAL A 80 3.03 -20.52 -4.30
C VAL A 80 3.86 -20.49 -5.56
N VAL A 81 5.08 -19.95 -5.53
CA VAL A 81 5.88 -19.65 -6.72
C VAL A 81 6.20 -20.90 -7.57
N ASN A 82 6.40 -22.05 -6.93
CA ASN A 82 6.69 -23.33 -7.59
C ASN A 82 5.60 -24.40 -7.39
N SER A 83 4.40 -24.01 -6.95
CA SER A 83 3.31 -24.97 -6.76
C SER A 83 2.89 -25.60 -8.10
N PRO A 84 2.58 -26.92 -8.15
CA PRO A 84 2.11 -27.57 -9.38
C PRO A 84 0.89 -26.83 -9.97
N GLY A 85 1.01 -26.34 -11.21
CA GLY A 85 -0.02 -25.52 -11.88
C GLY A 85 0.14 -24.01 -11.71
N GLY A 86 1.02 -23.53 -10.83
CA GLY A 86 1.27 -22.12 -10.54
C GLY A 86 2.43 -21.54 -11.35
N LYS A 87 2.14 -20.99 -12.53
CA LYS A 87 3.11 -20.18 -13.29
C LYS A 87 3.13 -18.73 -12.78
N HIS A 88 3.57 -18.51 -11.52
CA HIS A 88 3.64 -17.16 -10.93
C HIS A 88 4.94 -16.43 -11.26
N ARG A 89 6.01 -17.18 -11.54
CA ARG A 89 7.29 -16.61 -12.01
C ARG A 89 7.10 -15.90 -13.35
N GLY A 90 7.62 -14.68 -13.46
CA GLY A 90 7.46 -13.82 -14.64
C GLY A 90 6.16 -13.02 -14.66
N VAL A 91 5.25 -13.24 -13.71
CA VAL A 91 4.08 -12.39 -13.49
C VAL A 91 4.44 -11.32 -12.47
N TYR A 92 4.09 -10.07 -12.79
CA TYR A 92 4.33 -8.93 -11.90
C TYR A 92 3.60 -9.09 -10.56
N ALA A 93 4.28 -8.88 -9.44
CA ALA A 93 3.77 -9.14 -8.09
C ALA A 93 2.42 -8.46 -7.81
N ASP A 94 2.28 -7.17 -8.14
CA ASP A 94 1.04 -6.43 -7.90
C ASP A 94 -0.13 -6.97 -8.73
N GLU A 95 0.12 -7.58 -9.90
CA GLU A 95 -0.95 -8.28 -10.63
C GLU A 95 -1.42 -9.54 -9.91
N LEU A 96 -0.54 -10.23 -9.18
CA LEU A 96 -0.93 -11.41 -8.40
C LEU A 96 -1.83 -10.99 -7.24
N PHE A 97 -1.49 -9.91 -6.53
CA PHE A 97 -2.33 -9.36 -5.45
C PHE A 97 -3.69 -8.89 -5.98
N TYR A 98 -3.69 -8.20 -7.12
CA TYR A 98 -4.92 -7.81 -7.81
C TYR A 98 -5.78 -9.02 -8.19
N ARG A 99 -5.20 -10.05 -8.80
CA ARG A 99 -5.93 -11.27 -9.22
C ARG A 99 -6.54 -11.99 -8.02
N GLU A 100 -5.82 -12.06 -6.91
CA GLU A 100 -6.34 -12.66 -5.68
C GLU A 100 -7.46 -11.82 -5.07
N ALA A 101 -7.31 -10.49 -5.03
CA ALA A 101 -8.38 -9.59 -4.59
C ALA A 101 -9.65 -9.76 -5.44
N VAL A 102 -9.52 -9.83 -6.77
CA VAL A 102 -10.63 -10.09 -7.69
C VAL A 102 -11.26 -11.46 -7.44
N ARG A 103 -10.45 -12.50 -7.17
CA ARG A 103 -10.94 -13.83 -6.84
C ARG A 103 -11.77 -13.82 -5.57
N LYS A 104 -11.29 -13.15 -4.52
CA LYS A 104 -12.01 -12.98 -3.24
C LYS A 104 -13.31 -12.22 -3.42
N LEU A 105 -13.28 -11.10 -4.14
CA LEU A 105 -14.49 -10.31 -4.45
C LEU A 105 -15.53 -11.13 -5.23
N THR A 106 -15.09 -11.89 -6.22
CA THR A 106 -16.00 -12.69 -7.08
C THR A 106 -16.61 -13.87 -6.32
N ALA A 107 -15.86 -14.48 -5.40
CA ALA A 107 -16.33 -15.61 -4.60
C ALA A 107 -17.10 -15.21 -3.33
N HIS A 108 -17.13 -13.91 -2.99
CA HIS A 108 -17.70 -13.44 -1.73
C HIS A 108 -19.23 -13.56 -1.71
N ASN A 109 -19.76 -14.07 -0.58
CA ASN A 109 -21.19 -14.01 -0.31
C ASN A 109 -21.57 -12.58 0.11
N GLN A 110 -22.19 -11.82 -0.79
CA GLN A 110 -22.55 -10.41 -0.56
C GLN A 110 -23.53 -10.18 0.61
N SER A 111 -24.17 -11.23 1.15
CA SER A 111 -24.99 -11.13 2.37
C SER A 111 -24.17 -11.03 3.65
N GLN A 112 -22.85 -11.24 3.57
CA GLN A 112 -21.92 -11.15 4.70
C GLN A 112 -20.99 -9.96 4.52
N PRO A 113 -20.50 -9.36 5.61
CA PRO A 113 -19.50 -8.33 5.51
C PRO A 113 -18.18 -8.88 4.98
N LEU A 114 -17.44 -8.06 4.24
CA LEU A 114 -16.08 -8.34 3.80
C LEU A 114 -15.19 -7.23 4.32
N TYR A 115 -14.05 -7.61 4.92
CA TYR A 115 -12.89 -6.76 5.07
C TYR A 115 -11.81 -7.28 4.13
N LEU A 116 -11.50 -6.52 3.08
CA LEU A 116 -10.39 -6.83 2.18
C LEU A 116 -9.32 -5.78 2.39
N CYS A 117 -8.08 -6.21 2.66
CA CYS A 117 -6.88 -5.39 2.64
C CYS A 117 -6.05 -5.82 1.45
N VAL A 118 -5.96 -4.96 0.43
CA VAL A 118 -5.01 -5.15 -0.69
C VAL A 118 -3.84 -4.25 -0.41
N ALA A 119 -2.65 -4.81 -0.37
CA ALA A 119 -1.43 -4.13 0.04
C ALA A 119 -0.40 -4.36 -1.08
N PHE A 120 -0.38 -3.49 -2.08
CA PHE A 120 0.57 -3.60 -3.19
C PHE A 120 2.01 -3.47 -2.69
N GLN A 121 2.97 -4.07 -3.39
CA GLN A 121 4.40 -3.82 -3.16
C GLN A 121 4.85 -2.55 -3.89
N GLY A 122 4.13 -2.17 -4.97
CA GLY A 122 4.48 -1.09 -5.88
C GLY A 122 5.14 0.12 -5.22
N LEU A 123 6.15 0.66 -5.91
CA LEU A 123 7.01 1.78 -5.50
C LEU A 123 8.12 1.42 -4.49
N HIS A 124 8.14 0.19 -3.98
CA HIS A 124 9.26 -0.30 -3.17
C HIS A 124 10.46 -0.73 -4.04
N ASP A 125 11.68 -0.69 -3.48
CA ASP A 125 12.81 -1.32 -4.17
C ASP A 125 12.64 -2.85 -4.17
N PRO A 126 12.96 -3.53 -5.28
CA PRO A 126 13.70 -3.06 -6.45
C PRO A 126 12.80 -2.38 -7.48
N TYR A 127 13.27 -1.29 -8.10
CA TYR A 127 12.50 -0.51 -9.08
C TYR A 127 12.37 -1.22 -10.43
N GLN A 128 11.49 -2.22 -10.51
CA GLN A 128 11.28 -3.12 -11.64
C GLN A 128 9.89 -2.92 -12.22
N ALA A 129 9.72 -2.01 -13.18
CA ALA A 129 8.43 -1.83 -13.85
C ALA A 129 8.13 -2.94 -14.87
N PRO A 130 6.85 -3.26 -15.14
CA PRO A 130 6.47 -4.02 -16.33
C PRO A 130 7.01 -3.35 -17.60
N LYS A 131 7.47 -4.14 -18.57
CA LYS A 131 8.13 -3.62 -19.78
C LYS A 131 7.19 -2.81 -20.68
N ASP A 132 5.92 -3.20 -20.69
CA ASP A 132 4.82 -2.64 -21.46
C ASP A 132 4.15 -1.43 -20.78
N GLU A 133 4.51 -1.13 -19.53
CA GLU A 133 3.95 0.02 -18.82
C GLU A 133 4.52 1.33 -19.39
N GLU A 134 3.62 2.23 -19.78
CA GLU A 134 3.97 3.56 -20.27
C GLU A 134 4.39 4.48 -19.13
N LEU A 135 5.23 5.47 -19.45
CA LEU A 135 5.60 6.49 -18.47
C LEU A 135 4.36 7.34 -18.15
N GLY A 136 3.94 7.31 -16.88
CA GLY A 136 2.89 8.21 -16.39
C GLY A 136 3.37 9.65 -16.27
N GLU A 137 2.44 10.54 -15.90
CA GLU A 137 2.70 11.97 -15.71
C GLU A 137 3.60 12.29 -14.50
N ALA A 138 3.77 11.33 -13.59
CA ALA A 138 4.57 11.49 -12.39
C ALA A 138 6.04 11.74 -12.74
N ARG A 139 6.56 12.88 -12.29
CA ARG A 139 7.98 13.23 -12.38
C ARG A 139 8.64 12.96 -11.04
N CYS A 140 9.75 12.23 -11.03
CA CYS A 140 10.53 12.09 -9.81
C CYS A 140 11.18 13.42 -9.44
N GLY A 141 11.35 13.64 -8.15
CA GLY A 141 11.61 14.97 -7.62
C GLY A 141 13.02 15.47 -7.90
N GLY A 142 13.11 16.46 -8.78
CA GLY A 142 13.96 17.63 -8.63
C GLY A 142 13.06 18.87 -8.65
N ALA A 143 13.17 19.74 -7.65
CA ALA A 143 12.38 20.96 -7.53
C ALA A 143 12.50 21.82 -8.80
N ARG A 144 11.37 22.15 -9.43
CA ARG A 144 11.33 23.22 -10.41
C ARG A 144 11.24 24.55 -9.66
N ASP A 145 12.33 25.30 -9.77
CA ASP A 145 12.39 26.75 -9.96
C ASP A 145 11.52 27.63 -9.04
N GLY A 146 12.17 28.21 -8.03
CA GLY A 146 11.76 29.46 -7.41
C GLY A 146 10.88 29.34 -6.16
N GLU A 147 11.19 30.17 -5.17
CA GLU A 147 10.36 30.45 -3.97
C GLU A 147 10.39 29.36 -2.88
N ASP A 148 11.57 29.17 -2.28
CA ASP A 148 11.78 29.52 -0.86
C ASP A 148 13.03 28.81 -0.29
N GLY A 149 14.06 29.61 -0.03
CA GLY A 149 15.06 29.36 1.03
C GLY A 149 16.00 28.16 0.88
N GLY A 150 16.14 27.57 -0.31
CA GLY A 150 17.17 26.55 -0.56
C GLY A 150 18.57 27.11 -0.36
N ASP A 151 19.28 26.58 0.63
CA ASP A 151 20.70 26.82 0.93
C ASP A 151 21.52 26.98 -0.36
N GLU A 152 21.97 28.22 -0.61
CA GLU A 152 22.70 28.61 -1.82
C GLU A 152 24.03 27.86 -1.98
N THR A 153 24.51 27.16 -0.93
CA THR A 153 25.72 26.34 -1.01
C THR A 153 25.54 25.06 -1.84
N ALA A 154 24.31 24.54 -2.02
CA ALA A 154 24.05 23.37 -2.86
C ALA A 154 24.24 23.67 -4.36
N LYS A 155 23.91 24.90 -4.81
CA LYS A 155 24.10 25.32 -6.21
C LYS A 155 25.56 25.54 -6.57
N GLN A 156 26.41 25.95 -5.62
CA GLN A 156 27.82 26.24 -5.88
C GLN A 156 28.74 25.01 -5.85
N GLN A 157 28.25 23.83 -5.45
CA GLN A 157 29.03 22.58 -5.43
C GLN A 157 28.73 21.63 -6.61
N GLY A 158 28.16 22.14 -7.72
CA GLY A 158 27.88 21.32 -8.90
C GLY A 158 26.84 20.22 -8.68
N ASN A 159 25.99 20.37 -7.66
CA ASN A 159 24.93 19.42 -7.36
C ASN A 159 23.66 19.90 -8.06
N SER A 160 23.44 19.42 -9.29
CA SER A 160 22.09 19.33 -9.80
C SER A 160 21.22 18.50 -8.85
N ASP A 161 19.91 18.57 -9.01
CA ASP A 161 18.87 17.95 -8.17
C ASP A 161 19.01 16.45 -7.81
N GLY A 162 20.13 15.81 -8.15
CA GLY A 162 20.45 14.42 -7.87
C GLY A 162 19.87 13.46 -8.89
N PHE A 163 19.21 13.94 -9.95
CA PHE A 163 18.55 13.12 -10.97
C PHE A 163 19.06 13.35 -12.40
N ASP A 164 20.10 14.15 -12.61
CA ASP A 164 20.65 14.39 -13.96
C ASP A 164 21.45 13.22 -14.54
N ASP A 165 21.80 12.21 -13.73
CA ASP A 165 22.52 11.05 -14.23
C ASP A 165 21.58 9.98 -14.82
N PRO A 166 22.03 9.24 -15.87
CA PRO A 166 21.19 8.25 -16.54
C PRO A 166 20.63 7.13 -15.64
N VAL A 167 21.32 6.78 -14.55
CA VAL A 167 20.88 5.72 -13.63
C VAL A 167 19.73 6.22 -12.78
N SER A 168 19.84 7.44 -12.25
CA SER A 168 18.75 8.09 -11.50
C SER A 168 17.53 8.36 -12.36
N LEU A 169 17.70 8.79 -13.62
CA LEU A 169 16.60 8.93 -14.59
C LEU A 169 15.90 7.60 -14.89
N ALA A 170 16.66 6.52 -15.11
CA ALA A 170 16.09 5.21 -15.36
C ALA A 170 15.33 4.66 -14.15
N LYS A 171 15.89 4.83 -12.94
CA LYS A 171 15.23 4.48 -11.67
C LYS A 171 13.93 5.26 -11.52
N CYS A 172 13.96 6.56 -11.81
CA CYS A 172 12.79 7.40 -11.80
C CYS A 172 11.72 6.91 -12.80
N GLY A 173 12.11 6.65 -14.05
CA GLY A 173 11.18 6.16 -15.06
C GLY A 173 10.49 4.87 -14.64
N ASN A 174 11.23 3.94 -14.01
CA ASN A 174 10.63 2.74 -13.44
C ASN A 174 9.69 3.05 -12.27
N TYR A 175 10.06 3.95 -11.35
CA TYR A 175 9.19 4.38 -10.26
C TYR A 175 7.86 4.93 -10.78
N SER A 176 7.89 5.82 -11.78
CA SER A 176 6.68 6.40 -12.38
C SER A 176 5.82 5.34 -13.07
N LYS A 177 6.42 4.39 -13.78
CA LYS A 177 5.68 3.26 -14.39
C LYS A 177 5.04 2.37 -13.34
N MET A 178 5.75 2.04 -12.26
CA MET A 178 5.19 1.27 -11.15
C MET A 178 4.01 2.00 -10.51
N LEU A 179 4.07 3.34 -10.40
CA LEU A 179 2.95 4.15 -9.93
C LEU A 179 1.74 4.05 -10.86
N THR A 180 1.95 4.19 -12.17
CA THR A 180 0.89 4.02 -13.18
C THR A 180 0.26 2.63 -13.11
N LYS A 181 1.07 1.59 -12.90
CA LYS A 181 0.58 0.23 -12.74
C LYS A 181 -0.32 0.08 -11.52
N VAL A 182 0.13 0.58 -10.36
CA VAL A 182 -0.66 0.55 -9.12
C VAL A 182 -1.98 1.31 -9.32
N ASP A 183 -1.95 2.52 -9.87
CA ASP A 183 -3.15 3.31 -10.16
C ASP A 183 -4.13 2.55 -11.07
N SER A 184 -3.63 1.96 -12.15
CA SER A 184 -4.43 1.13 -13.06
C SER A 184 -5.06 -0.07 -12.37
N LEU A 185 -4.32 -0.75 -11.48
CA LEU A 185 -4.83 -1.89 -10.72
C LEU A 185 -5.90 -1.47 -9.69
N VAL A 186 -5.72 -0.33 -9.03
CA VAL A 186 -6.74 0.28 -8.15
C VAL A 186 -8.00 0.60 -8.95
N GLY A 187 -7.85 1.26 -10.11
CA GLY A 187 -8.94 1.57 -11.03
C GLY A 187 -9.70 0.31 -11.46
N ASN A 188 -8.98 -0.75 -11.80
CA ASN A 188 -9.56 -2.05 -12.16
C ASN A 188 -10.31 -2.71 -10.99
N LEU A 189 -9.82 -2.63 -9.76
CA LEU A 189 -10.54 -3.10 -8.57
C LEU A 189 -11.85 -2.33 -8.37
N VAL A 190 -11.81 -1.00 -8.50
CA VAL A 190 -13.00 -0.15 -8.41
C VAL A 190 -14.02 -0.54 -9.48
N GLN A 191 -13.59 -0.74 -10.73
CA GLN A 191 -14.49 -1.18 -11.79
C GLN A 191 -15.06 -2.57 -11.53
N LYS A 192 -14.24 -3.51 -11.06
CA LYS A 192 -14.71 -4.85 -10.70
C LYS A 192 -15.79 -4.80 -9.61
N MET A 193 -15.59 -4.00 -8.57
CA MET A 193 -16.60 -3.81 -7.52
C MET A 193 -17.90 -3.17 -8.03
N LYS A 194 -17.80 -2.24 -8.99
CA LYS A 194 -18.99 -1.68 -9.67
C LYS A 194 -19.73 -2.74 -10.47
N THR A 195 -19.02 -3.55 -11.27
CA THR A 195 -19.61 -4.64 -12.06
C THR A 195 -20.27 -5.71 -11.18
N LEU A 196 -19.68 -6.03 -10.02
CA LEU A 196 -20.26 -6.97 -9.05
C LEU A 196 -21.41 -6.38 -8.23
N GLY A 197 -21.73 -5.09 -8.41
CA GLY A 197 -22.77 -4.41 -7.65
C GLY A 197 -22.38 -4.08 -6.20
N MET A 198 -21.11 -4.26 -5.80
CA MET A 198 -20.64 -4.06 -4.41
C MET A 198 -20.26 -2.61 -4.09
N TRP A 199 -20.03 -1.78 -5.12
CA TRP A 199 -19.49 -0.43 -4.94
C TRP A 199 -20.38 0.51 -4.11
N HIS A 200 -21.71 0.37 -4.21
CA HIS A 200 -22.66 1.25 -3.52
C HIS A 200 -22.59 1.14 -1.98
N SER A 201 -22.13 0.01 -1.46
CA SER A 201 -21.98 -0.28 -0.03
C SER A 201 -20.52 -0.33 0.42
N THR A 202 -19.58 0.11 -0.43
CA THR A 202 -18.14 0.07 -0.16
C THR A 202 -17.65 1.38 0.46
N VAL A 203 -16.87 1.29 1.53
CA VAL A 203 -15.94 2.34 1.96
C VAL A 203 -14.55 1.92 1.49
N LEU A 204 -13.89 2.78 0.71
CA LEU A 204 -12.52 2.64 0.24
C LEU A 204 -11.65 3.62 1.04
N LEU A 205 -10.73 3.09 1.85
CA LEU A 205 -9.59 3.84 2.35
C LEU A 205 -8.40 3.55 1.43
N LEU A 206 -7.66 4.58 1.02
CA LEU A 206 -6.40 4.50 0.31
C LEU A 206 -5.36 5.34 1.07
N HIS A 207 -4.18 4.83 1.36
CA HIS A 207 -3.07 5.61 1.91
C HIS A 207 -1.73 4.97 1.54
N THR A 208 -0.61 5.62 1.86
CA THR A 208 0.74 5.01 1.85
C THR A 208 1.20 4.67 3.27
N ASP A 209 2.16 3.77 3.44
CA ASP A 209 2.65 3.32 4.74
C ASP A 209 3.67 4.27 5.39
N ASN A 210 4.41 5.02 4.58
CA ASN A 210 5.33 6.08 4.96
C ASN A 210 5.47 7.10 3.83
N GLY A 211 6.21 8.17 4.10
CA GLY A 211 6.62 9.11 3.07
C GLY A 211 7.64 8.51 2.10
N GLY A 212 7.71 9.06 0.90
CA GLY A 212 8.49 8.50 -0.21
C GLY A 212 9.97 8.27 0.13
N ALA A 213 10.53 7.20 -0.42
CA ALA A 213 11.95 6.91 -0.34
C ALA A 213 12.75 7.87 -1.24
N LEU A 214 13.52 8.78 -0.64
CA LEU A 214 14.33 9.78 -1.34
C LEU A 214 15.65 9.21 -1.88
N ALA A 215 16.31 9.93 -2.77
CA ALA A 215 17.72 9.71 -3.07
C ALA A 215 18.58 10.23 -1.90
N TRP A 216 19.01 9.35 -1.00
CA TRP A 216 19.82 9.73 0.19
C TRP A 216 21.32 9.46 0.01
N THR A 217 21.77 8.97 -1.14
CA THR A 217 23.20 8.76 -1.44
C THR A 217 23.59 9.28 -2.80
N LYS A 218 24.87 9.64 -2.99
CA LYS A 218 25.44 9.97 -4.30
C LYS A 218 25.54 8.76 -5.25
N ASP A 219 25.45 7.54 -4.73
CA ASP A 219 25.37 6.36 -5.58
C ASP A 219 23.95 6.19 -6.08
N ALA A 220 23.70 6.53 -7.35
CA ALA A 220 22.40 6.40 -8.00
C ALA A 220 21.81 4.97 -7.95
N ARG A 221 22.62 3.94 -7.63
CA ARG A 221 22.14 2.56 -7.45
C ARG A 221 21.52 2.33 -6.06
N LEU A 222 21.82 3.19 -5.10
CA LEU A 222 21.33 3.13 -3.73
C LEU A 222 20.29 4.25 -3.49
N GLY A 223 19.43 4.09 -2.49
CA GLY A 223 18.33 5.02 -2.23
C GLY A 223 17.12 4.91 -3.17
N GLY A 224 16.11 5.74 -2.93
CA GLY A 224 14.85 5.74 -3.67
C GLY A 224 14.71 6.83 -4.73
N ALA A 225 13.54 6.86 -5.38
CA ALA A 225 13.22 7.78 -6.47
C ALA A 225 11.96 8.63 -6.23
N ALA A 226 11.46 8.66 -4.99
CA ALA A 226 10.26 9.40 -4.66
C ALA A 226 10.55 10.90 -4.40
N SER A 227 9.48 11.70 -4.42
CA SER A 227 9.50 13.11 -4.02
C SER A 227 8.51 13.36 -2.89
N ASN A 228 8.95 14.03 -1.84
CA ASN A 228 8.09 14.45 -0.73
C ASN A 228 7.86 15.95 -0.67
N HIS A 229 8.35 16.70 -1.67
CA HIS A 229 8.24 18.16 -1.71
C HIS A 229 6.77 18.61 -1.50
N PRO A 230 6.52 19.66 -0.70
CA PRO A 230 7.49 20.51 0.01
C PRO A 230 7.90 20.00 1.41
N LEU A 231 7.48 18.79 1.79
CA LEU A 231 7.72 18.25 3.12
C LEU A 231 9.19 17.83 3.28
N ARG A 232 9.77 18.16 4.44
CA ARG A 232 11.16 17.81 4.78
C ARG A 232 11.29 16.31 5.02
N GLY A 233 12.30 15.67 4.45
CA GLY A 233 12.65 14.26 4.73
C GLY A 233 11.83 13.23 3.95
N GLY A 234 12.00 11.96 4.32
CA GLY A 234 11.39 10.81 3.66
C GLY A 234 11.35 9.57 4.53
N LYS A 235 11.08 8.40 3.93
CA LYS A 235 11.20 7.09 4.60
C LYS A 235 12.47 7.07 5.47
N PHE A 236 12.35 6.51 6.68
CA PHE A 236 13.38 6.49 7.73
C PHE A 236 13.63 7.80 8.51
N THR A 237 12.81 8.84 8.32
CA THR A 237 12.95 10.09 9.06
C THR A 237 11.71 10.43 9.87
N LEU A 238 11.88 11.15 10.99
CA LEU A 238 10.78 11.66 11.83
C LEU A 238 10.24 13.02 11.36
N TRP A 239 10.68 13.50 10.20
CA TRP A 239 10.18 14.74 9.61
C TRP A 239 8.84 14.49 8.91
N ASP A 240 8.09 15.57 8.64
CA ASP A 240 6.81 15.48 7.93
C ASP A 240 6.89 14.68 6.63
N GLY A 241 7.98 14.81 5.87
CA GLY A 241 8.17 14.07 4.63
C GLY A 241 8.34 12.57 4.82
N GLY A 242 8.64 12.09 6.03
CA GLY A 242 8.65 10.66 6.38
C GLY A 242 7.35 10.13 6.99
N LEU A 243 6.58 10.99 7.67
CA LEU A 243 5.40 10.60 8.46
C LEU A 243 4.06 11.04 7.84
N ARG A 244 4.01 12.22 7.19
CA ARG A 244 2.80 12.79 6.62
C ARG A 244 2.60 12.26 5.21
N VAL A 245 1.75 11.25 5.11
CA VAL A 245 1.43 10.54 3.89
C VAL A 245 0.21 11.10 3.15
N ARG A 246 0.06 10.73 1.87
CA ARG A 246 -1.17 10.97 1.13
C ARG A 246 -2.15 9.85 1.44
N GLY A 247 -3.39 10.22 1.71
CA GLY A 247 -4.49 9.27 1.86
C GLY A 247 -5.81 9.89 1.42
N MET A 248 -6.76 9.04 1.06
CA MET A 248 -8.12 9.41 0.73
C MET A 248 -9.11 8.37 1.23
N VAL A 249 -10.33 8.84 1.53
CA VAL A 249 -11.47 7.97 1.81
C VAL A 249 -12.54 8.27 0.77
N HIS A 250 -13.04 7.23 0.12
CA HIS A 250 -14.15 7.30 -0.82
C HIS A 250 -15.26 6.35 -0.39
N SER A 251 -16.50 6.83 -0.38
CA SER A 251 -17.67 5.97 -0.29
C SER A 251 -18.93 6.68 -0.74
N PRO A 252 -19.84 5.99 -1.46
CA PRO A 252 -21.22 6.44 -1.63
C PRO A 252 -22.00 6.57 -0.31
N LEU A 253 -21.49 6.04 0.81
CA LEU A 253 -22.10 6.13 2.13
C LEU A 253 -21.70 7.40 2.92
N LEU A 254 -20.63 8.10 2.50
CA LEU A 254 -20.22 9.34 3.17
C LEU A 254 -21.29 10.44 2.99
N PRO A 255 -21.53 11.32 3.97
CA PRO A 255 -22.44 12.45 3.78
C PRO A 255 -22.05 13.30 2.56
N PRO A 256 -22.98 13.77 1.72
CA PRO A 256 -22.66 14.56 0.51
C PRO A 256 -21.70 15.71 0.78
N ARG A 257 -21.85 16.41 1.93
CA ARG A 257 -20.98 17.51 2.39
C ARG A 257 -19.51 17.13 2.62
N ARG A 258 -19.16 15.85 2.66
CA ARG A 258 -17.79 15.33 2.88
C ARG A 258 -17.14 14.78 1.61
N ARG A 259 -17.91 14.62 0.53
CA ARG A 259 -17.39 14.05 -0.72
C ARG A 259 -16.70 15.16 -1.52
N GLY A 260 -15.51 14.89 -2.05
CA GLY A 260 -14.74 15.86 -2.82
C GLY A 260 -14.11 16.99 -2.00
N THR A 261 -14.11 16.88 -0.67
CA THR A 261 -13.49 17.87 0.24
C THR A 261 -12.12 17.41 0.71
N ALA A 262 -11.21 18.36 0.97
CA ALA A 262 -9.97 18.08 1.69
C ALA A 262 -10.19 18.10 3.21
N TRP A 263 -9.51 17.20 3.93
CA TRP A 263 -9.44 17.20 5.38
C TRP A 263 -8.06 17.64 5.83
N HIS A 264 -8.00 18.62 6.74
CA HIS A 264 -6.75 19.20 7.25
C HIS A 264 -6.49 18.85 8.73
N GLY A 265 -7.38 18.08 9.36
CA GLY A 265 -7.17 17.60 10.72
C GLY A 265 -6.17 16.44 10.78
N LEU A 266 -5.77 16.08 11.99
CA LEU A 266 -4.88 14.95 12.23
C LEU A 266 -5.63 13.62 12.06
N MET A 267 -4.90 12.64 11.55
CA MET A 267 -5.29 11.24 11.47
C MET A 267 -4.01 10.41 11.55
N HIS A 268 -4.05 9.31 12.30
CA HIS A 268 -2.97 8.35 12.43
C HIS A 268 -3.47 6.96 12.05
N ILE A 269 -2.58 6.06 11.60
CA ILE A 269 -2.95 4.71 11.18
C ILE A 269 -3.65 3.91 12.29
N SER A 270 -3.35 4.20 13.55
CA SER A 270 -4.05 3.63 14.72
C SER A 270 -5.55 3.92 14.73
N ASP A 271 -5.97 5.05 14.16
CA ASP A 271 -7.38 5.46 14.14
C ASP A 271 -8.18 4.60 13.15
N VAL A 272 -7.51 3.96 12.17
CA VAL A 272 -8.17 3.14 11.15
C VAL A 272 -8.84 1.94 11.78
N LEU A 273 -8.16 1.21 12.67
CA LEU A 273 -8.72 0.01 13.29
C LEU A 273 -10.01 0.35 14.05
N ASP A 274 -9.97 1.37 14.89
CA ASP A 274 -11.13 1.79 15.67
C ASP A 274 -12.28 2.30 14.79
N THR A 275 -11.96 3.06 13.74
CA THR A 275 -12.95 3.53 12.76
C THR A 275 -13.64 2.37 12.06
N VAL A 276 -12.85 1.38 11.62
CA VAL A 276 -13.33 0.16 10.95
C VAL A 276 -14.23 -0.66 11.86
N LEU A 277 -13.81 -0.88 13.11
CA LEU A 277 -14.63 -1.60 14.09
C LEU A 277 -15.89 -0.82 14.44
N GLY A 278 -15.82 0.50 14.55
CA GLY A 278 -16.99 1.36 14.78
C GLY A 278 -18.03 1.22 13.66
N MET A 279 -17.60 1.29 12.40
CA MET A 279 -18.46 1.08 11.23
C MET A 279 -19.12 -0.30 11.27
N ALA A 280 -18.33 -1.34 11.52
CA ALA A 280 -18.78 -2.72 11.41
C ALA A 280 -19.67 -3.16 12.61
N ARG A 281 -19.58 -2.45 13.74
CA ARG A 281 -20.47 -2.58 14.90
C ARG A 281 -21.74 -1.71 14.81
N GLY A 282 -21.82 -0.81 13.83
CA GLY A 282 -22.92 0.15 13.72
C GLY A 282 -22.97 1.16 14.87
N ILE A 283 -21.82 1.50 15.46
CA ILE A 283 -21.75 2.50 16.53
C ILE A 283 -21.94 3.89 15.89
N SER A 284 -23.14 4.45 16.04
CA SER A 284 -23.37 5.88 15.82
C SER A 284 -22.80 6.66 16.99
N ASP A 285 -22.20 7.82 16.72
CA ASP A 285 -21.61 8.75 17.72
C ASP A 285 -22.64 9.38 18.69
N GLU A 286 -23.85 8.83 18.81
CA GLU A 286 -24.92 9.37 19.67
C GLU A 286 -24.66 9.22 21.18
N LYS A 287 -23.54 8.61 21.61
CA LYS A 287 -23.24 8.37 23.04
C LYS A 287 -22.03 9.08 23.63
N LYS A 288 -21.60 10.23 23.10
CA LYS A 288 -20.56 11.07 23.76
C LYS A 288 -21.01 12.42 24.32
N HIS A 289 -22.30 12.79 24.23
CA HIS A 289 -22.79 14.06 24.78
C HIS A 289 -24.01 13.90 25.71
N GLY A 290 -23.96 12.92 26.62
CA GLY A 290 -24.99 12.76 27.66
C GLY A 290 -24.36 12.52 29.03
N GLY A 291 -24.41 13.53 29.90
CA GLY A 291 -24.23 13.33 31.35
C GLY A 291 -23.28 14.31 32.03
N GLY A 292 -23.79 15.51 32.35
CA GLY A 292 -23.12 16.46 33.24
C GLY A 292 -24.08 17.51 33.81
N GLY A 293 -25.36 17.15 33.97
CA GLY A 293 -26.33 17.93 34.72
C GLY A 293 -26.75 17.13 35.95
N GLY A 294 -26.35 17.60 37.12
CA GLY A 294 -26.72 17.04 38.41
C GLY A 294 -26.25 17.97 39.51
N GLY A 295 -27.16 18.86 39.93
CA GLY A 295 -26.97 19.69 41.12
C GLY A 295 -27.03 18.86 42.40
N GLY A 296 -26.32 19.38 43.41
CA GLY A 296 -26.26 18.95 44.80
C GLY A 296 -25.29 19.87 45.51
#